data_AF-A0A9D5IK08-F1
#
_entry.id   AF-A0A9D5IK08-F1
#
_cell.length_a   1.000
_cell.length_b   1.000
_cell.length_c   1.000
_cell.angle_alpha   90.00
_cell.angle_beta   90.00
_cell.angle_gamma   90.00
#
_symmetry.space_group_name_H-M   'P 1'
#
loop_
_entity.id
_entity.type
_entity.pdbx_description
1 polymer ?
#
loop_
_entity_poly.entity_id
_entity_poly.type
_entity_poly.pdbx_seq_one_letter_code
_entity_poly.pdbx_strand_id
1 'polypeptide(L)'
;MLIQTESRAQGWRAVVVFDDRPDALIFVGRSSTHIRQEYVEAYNELLDDEEREHATAIQLQQWSGAPDAGRWVLKNTLKVPTTAKLRLVA
;
A
#
# COMPACT_ATOMS: atom_id res chain seq x y z
N MET A 1 5.09 -32.77 6.31
CA MET A 1 4.54 -31.41 6.28
C MET A 1 4.13 -31.11 4.86
N LEU A 2 2.82 -31.13 4.60
CA LEU A 2 2.27 -30.89 3.27
C LEU A 2 2.26 -29.36 3.06
N ILE A 3 3.18 -28.83 2.25
CA ILE A 3 3.12 -27.42 1.85
C ILE A 3 1.99 -27.31 0.84
N GLN A 4 0.80 -26.99 1.33
CA GLN A 4 -0.32 -26.60 0.48
C GLN A 4 0.11 -25.31 -0.22
N THR A 5 0.40 -25.36 -1.52
CA THR A 5 0.78 -24.18 -2.30
C THR A 5 -0.46 -23.34 -2.54
N GLU A 6 -0.86 -22.58 -1.53
CA GLU A 6 -1.90 -21.58 -1.68
C GLU A 6 -1.51 -20.63 -2.82
N SER A 7 -2.50 -20.23 -3.62
CA SER A 7 -2.42 -19.22 -4.66
C SER A 7 -1.43 -18.10 -4.30
N ARG A 8 -0.19 -18.18 -4.80
CA ARG A 8 0.98 -17.30 -4.54
C ARG A 8 0.83 -16.41 -3.29
N ALA A 9 1.50 -16.78 -2.19
CA ALA A 9 1.56 -16.03 -0.94
C ALA A 9 1.49 -14.50 -1.16
N GLN A 10 0.53 -13.85 -0.50
CA GLN A 10 0.34 -12.39 -0.58
C GLN A 10 1.38 -11.64 0.26
N GLY A 11 2.65 -11.89 -0.03
CA GLY A 11 3.78 -11.35 0.71
C GLY A 11 4.12 -9.90 0.36
N TRP A 12 3.22 -9.15 -0.28
CA TRP A 12 3.43 -7.73 -0.61
C TRP A 12 2.29 -6.88 -0.05
N ARG A 13 2.61 -5.66 0.40
CA ARG A 13 1.61 -4.69 0.84
C ARG A 13 1.98 -3.25 0.50
N ALA A 14 0.97 -2.40 0.35
CA ALA A 14 1.07 -0.94 0.36
C ALA A 14 0.54 -0.41 1.69
N VAL A 15 1.31 0.46 2.33
CA VAL A 15 0.96 1.10 3.61
C VAL A 15 1.10 2.61 3.43
N VAL A 16 0.07 3.38 3.75
CA VAL A 16 0.16 4.85 3.79
C VAL A 16 0.78 5.27 5.12
N VAL A 17 1.64 6.27 5.06
CA VAL A 17 2.27 6.92 6.21
C VAL A 17 1.67 8.30 6.36
N PHE A 18 1.21 8.61 7.56
CA PHE A 18 0.64 9.92 7.89
C PHE A 18 1.58 10.72 8.78
N ASP A 19 1.37 12.03 8.86
CA ASP A 19 2.11 12.91 9.79
C ASP A 19 1.41 13.14 11.12
N ASP A 20 0.11 12.81 11.22
CA ASP A 20 -0.75 13.12 12.37
C ASP A 20 -1.35 11.87 13.05
N ARG A 21 -1.31 10.70 12.39
CA ARG A 21 -1.97 9.46 12.82
C ARG A 21 -1.15 8.20 12.50
N PRO A 22 -1.51 7.03 13.05
CA PRO A 22 -0.83 5.78 12.70
C PRO A 22 -0.98 5.40 11.22
N ASP A 23 0.07 4.81 10.66
CA ASP A 23 0.09 4.25 9.31
C ASP A 23 -1.08 3.27 9.06
N ALA A 24 -1.65 3.31 7.85
CA ALA A 24 -2.77 2.45 7.47
C ALA A 24 -2.43 1.52 6.30
N LEU A 25 -3.01 0.32 6.32
CA LEU A 25 -2.88 -0.65 5.24
C LEU A 25 -3.80 -0.26 4.07
N ILE A 26 -3.24 -0.07 2.88
CA ILE A 26 -4.02 0.26 1.68
C ILE A 26 -4.39 -1.01 0.90
N PHE A 27 -3.40 -1.86 0.63
CA PHE A 27 -3.62 -3.02 -0.22
C PHE A 27 -2.60 -4.14 0.05
N VAL A 28 -3.03 -5.40 -0.07
CA VAL A 28 -2.20 -6.60 0.08
C VAL A 28 -2.26 -7.41 -1.21
N GLY A 29 -1.13 -7.90 -1.69
CA GLY A 29 -1.04 -8.52 -3.00
C GLY A 29 0.05 -9.57 -3.13
N ARG A 30 -0.02 -10.31 -4.24
CA ARG A 30 0.91 -11.42 -4.56
C ARG A 30 2.27 -10.98 -5.12
N SER A 31 2.38 -9.73 -5.58
CA SER A 31 3.61 -9.20 -6.18
C SER A 31 3.66 -7.68 -6.13
N SER A 32 4.87 -7.13 -6.28
CA SER A 32 5.07 -5.69 -6.38
C SER A 32 4.34 -5.04 -7.56
N THR A 33 4.17 -5.78 -8.66
CA THR A 33 3.41 -5.33 -9.84
C THR A 33 1.92 -5.25 -9.53
N HIS A 34 1.38 -6.26 -8.84
CA HIS A 34 -0.02 -6.26 -8.43
C HIS A 34 -0.34 -5.09 -7.52
N ILE A 35 0.50 -4.82 -6.52
CA ILE A 35 0.33 -3.63 -5.66
C ILE A 35 0.28 -2.35 -6.50
N ARG A 36 1.22 -2.18 -7.46
CA ARG A 36 1.27 -0.96 -8.28
C ARG A 36 0.07 -0.78 -9.22
N GLN A 37 -0.63 -1.85 -9.56
CA GLN A 37 -1.84 -1.79 -10.38
C GLN A 37 -3.04 -1.32 -9.55
N GLU A 38 -3.16 -1.78 -8.30
CA GLU A 38 -4.38 -1.64 -7.52
C GLU A 38 -4.31 -0.54 -6.44
N TYR A 39 -3.11 -0.17 -5.97
CA TYR A 39 -2.99 0.69 -4.76
C TYR A 39 -3.60 2.08 -4.93
N VAL A 40 -3.69 2.62 -6.15
CA VAL A 40 -4.26 3.95 -6.38
C VAL A 40 -5.78 3.93 -6.21
N GLU A 41 -6.45 2.90 -6.74
CA GLU A 41 -7.89 2.74 -6.58
C GLU A 41 -8.23 2.47 -5.12
N ALA A 42 -7.56 1.49 -4.50
CA ALA A 42 -7.74 1.17 -3.08
C ALA A 42 -7.46 2.38 -2.16
N TYR A 43 -6.47 3.21 -2.47
CA TYR A 43 -6.16 4.43 -1.72
C TYR A 43 -7.30 5.46 -1.78
N ASN A 44 -7.92 5.64 -2.96
CA ASN A 44 -9.01 6.60 -3.13
C ASN A 44 -10.36 6.08 -2.60
N GLU A 45 -10.55 4.77 -2.55
CA GLU A 45 -11.75 4.14 -1.99
C GLU A 45 -11.71 4.09 -0.46
N LEU A 46 -10.54 3.78 0.11
CA LEU A 46 -10.39 3.56 1.55
C LEU A 46 -10.29 4.86 2.34
N LEU A 47 -9.55 5.86 1.83
CA LEU A 47 -9.26 7.09 2.56
C LEU A 47 -10.17 8.24 2.12
N ASP A 48 -10.67 9.00 3.08
CA ASP A 48 -11.42 10.22 2.80
C ASP A 48 -10.50 11.38 2.35
N ASP A 49 -11.08 12.55 2.07
CA ASP A 49 -10.28 13.72 1.64
C ASP A 49 -9.33 14.22 2.75
N GLU A 50 -9.76 14.18 4.01
CA GLU A 50 -8.98 14.67 5.16
C GLU A 50 -7.75 13.77 5.40
N GLU A 51 -7.95 12.46 5.42
CA GLU A 51 -6.88 11.46 5.53
C GLU A 51 -5.84 11.63 4.41
N ARG A 52 -6.30 11.86 3.18
CA ARG A 52 -5.41 12.02 2.03
C ARG A 52 -4.57 13.30 2.08
N GLU A 53 -5.01 14.33 2.80
CA GLU A 53 -4.22 15.55 3.02
C GLU A 53 -3.03 15.30 3.96
N HIS A 54 -3.17 14.37 4.90
CA HIS A 54 -2.12 13.98 5.85
C HIS A 54 -1.19 12.86 5.33
N ALA A 55 -1.48 12.29 4.16
CA ALA A 55 -0.68 11.22 3.58
C ALA A 55 0.67 11.74 3.06
N THR A 56 1.76 11.37 3.73
CA THR A 56 3.12 11.83 3.40
C THR A 56 3.85 10.89 2.44
N ALA A 57 3.58 9.59 2.52
CA ALA A 57 4.21 8.58 1.70
C ALA A 57 3.36 7.31 1.61
N ILE A 58 3.58 6.50 0.57
CA ILE A 58 3.06 5.14 0.51
C ILE A 58 4.23 4.16 0.44
N GLN A 59 4.39 3.34 1.46
CA GLN A 59 5.43 2.33 1.55
C GLN A 59 5.01 1.04 0.87
N LEU A 60 5.78 0.60 -0.12
CA LEU A 60 5.70 -0.74 -0.68
C LEU A 60 6.60 -1.67 0.14
N GLN A 61 5.98 -2.62 0.83
CA GLN A 61 6.68 -3.56 1.71
C GLN A 61 6.50 -5.00 1.22
N GLN A 62 7.49 -5.83 1.52
CA GLN A 62 7.46 -7.27 1.25
C GLN A 62 7.73 -8.05 2.54
N TRP A 63 6.96 -9.10 2.79
CA TRP A 63 7.23 -10.05 3.85
C TRP A 63 8.54 -10.78 3.57
N SER A 64 9.40 -10.85 4.57
CA SER A 64 10.68 -11.52 4.51
C SER A 64 10.88 -12.38 5.74
N GLY A 65 11.21 -13.66 5.53
CA GLY A 65 11.36 -14.66 6.58
C GLY A 65 10.28 -15.75 6.50
N ALA A 66 10.18 -16.55 7.56
CA ALA A 66 9.17 -17.60 7.67
C ALA A 66 7.75 -17.00 7.75
N PRO A 67 6.69 -17.74 7.39
CA PRO A 67 5.32 -17.24 7.46
C PRO A 67 4.88 -16.78 8.86
N ASP A 68 5.40 -17.40 9.91
CA ASP A 68 5.05 -17.18 11.33
C ASP A 68 6.04 -16.27 12.09
N ALA A 69 7.26 -16.12 11.58
CA ALA A 69 8.34 -15.38 12.26
C ALA A 69 9.05 -14.34 11.36
N GLY A 70 8.47 -14.01 10.22
CA GLY A 70 9.01 -13.00 9.31
C GLY A 70 8.70 -11.57 9.75
N ARG A 71 9.07 -10.63 8.88
CA ARG A 71 8.77 -9.20 9.05
C ARG A 71 8.50 -8.54 7.71
N TRP A 72 7.74 -7.45 7.76
CA TRP A 72 7.57 -6.57 6.61
C TRP A 72 8.81 -5.70 6.43
N VAL A 73 9.39 -5.71 5.22
CA VAL A 73 10.57 -4.95 4.86
C VAL A 73 10.21 -3.94 3.78
N LEU A 74 10.54 -2.67 3.99
CA LEU A 74 10.40 -1.62 2.97
C LEU A 74 11.24 -1.97 1.73
N LYS A 75 10.60 -1.97 0.56
CA LYS A 75 11.25 -2.21 -0.73
C LYS A 75 11.30 -0.95 -1.58
N ASN A 76 10.29 -0.10 -1.51
CA ASN A 76 10.22 1.16 -2.25
C ASN A 76 9.18 2.10 -1.63
N THR A 77 9.24 3.38 -1.96
CA THR A 77 8.19 4.36 -1.68
C THR A 77 7.45 4.68 -2.98
N LEU A 78 6.14 4.44 -3.01
CA LEU A 78 5.26 4.74 -4.12
C LEU A 78 4.84 6.21 -4.11
N LYS A 79 4.43 6.72 -5.27
CA LYS A 79 3.91 8.08 -5.40
C LYS A 79 2.57 8.17 -4.66
N VAL A 80 2.42 9.16 -3.79
CA VAL A 80 1.11 9.50 -3.21
C VAL A 80 0.21 10.02 -4.34
N PRO A 81 -0.97 9.41 -4.58
CA PRO A 81 -1.92 9.92 -5.56
C PRO A 81 -2.37 11.32 -5.15
N THR A 82 -2.09 12.32 -6.00
CA THR A 82 -2.67 13.65 -5.84
C THR A 82 -4.02 13.68 -6.54
N THR A 83 -5.07 14.10 -5.82
CA THR A 83 -6.27 14.61 -6.45
C THR A 83 -5.88 15.85 -7.24
N ALA A 84 -5.80 15.73 -8.56
CA ALA A 84 -5.61 16.90 -9.41
C ALA A 84 -6.81 17.82 -9.16
N LYS A 85 -6.62 18.87 -8.35
CA LYS A 85 -7.53 20.01 -8.34
C LYS A 85 -7.55 20.53 -9.77
N LEU A 86 -8.57 20.16 -10.55
CA LEU A 86 -8.86 20.73 -11.85
C LEU A 86 -8.93 22.25 -11.64
N ARG A 87 -7.84 22.94 -11.97
CA ARG A 87 -7.78 24.39 -11.94
C ARG A 87 -8.63 24.84 -13.13
N LEU A 88 -9.92 25.07 -12.87
CA LEU A 88 -10.84 25.66 -13.84
C LEU A 88 -10.28 27.05 -14.16
N VAL A 89 -9.69 27.18 -15.36
CA VAL A 89 -9.29 28.48 -15.90
C VAL A 89 -10.55 29.06 -16.52
N ALA A 90 -11.10 30.09 -15.88
CA ALA A 90 -12.19 30.91 -16.40
C ALA A 90 -11.69 31.85 -17.51
#